data_AF-A0A9D2KFL3-F1
#
_entry.id   AF-A0A9D2KFL3-F1
#
_cell.length_a   1.000
_cell.length_b   1.000
_cell.length_c   1.000
_cell.angle_alpha   90.00
_cell.angle_beta   90.00
_cell.angle_gamma   90.00
#
_symmetry.space_group_name_H-M   'P 1'
#
loop_
_entity.id
_entity.type
_entity.pdbx_description
1 polymer ?
#
loop_
_entity_poly.entity_id
_entity_poly.type
_entity_poly.pdbx_seq_one_letter_code
_entity_poly.pdbx_strand_id
1 'polypeptide(L)'
;MAKLYFRFGAMNSGKSTALLQAAYNYEERGQAVLLAKPAIDTKGAAEIESRLGVTRAVDFLVDPDANVRELFAAERERIRRASDNALFREGAAPDVACLLIDEAQFLTRDQVDDLFRIAVEDGVPVMAYGIRTDFQTEAFPGSARLLEVAHTLEELKTICRCGRKALFNARKIGGTFVFSGDQVAIDAATAAVQGEHFVTYESLCGTCYLEESGGMLAPQ
;
A
#
# COMPACT_ATOMS: atom_id res chain seq x y z
N MET A 1 -0.80 20.10 12.11
CA MET A 1 -1.23 19.97 10.70
C MET A 1 -1.19 18.51 10.34
N ALA A 2 -2.28 17.97 9.79
CA ALA A 2 -2.29 16.61 9.26
C ALA A 2 -1.31 16.48 8.09
N LYS A 3 -0.86 15.26 7.82
CA LYS A 3 0.21 14.97 6.86
C LYS A 3 -0.15 13.75 6.02
N LEU A 4 0.35 13.76 4.79
CA LEU A 4 0.45 12.58 3.94
C LEU A 4 1.78 11.89 4.20
N TYR A 5 1.73 10.62 4.63
CA TYR A 5 2.88 9.76 4.88
C TYR A 5 2.96 8.71 3.77
N PHE A 6 4.15 8.51 3.20
CA PHE A 6 4.42 7.35 2.37
C PHE A 6 5.38 6.40 3.09
N ARG A 7 4.82 5.26 3.52
CA ARG A 7 5.51 4.16 4.20
C ARG A 7 5.80 3.06 3.19
N PHE A 8 7.02 3.07 2.67
CA PHE A 8 7.40 2.18 1.57
C PHE A 8 8.41 1.13 1.98
N GLY A 9 8.54 0.08 1.18
CA GLY A 9 9.61 -0.91 1.35
C GLY A 9 9.50 -2.02 0.32
N ALA A 10 10.55 -2.82 0.16
CA ALA A 10 10.47 -4.01 -0.69
C ALA A 10 9.36 -4.97 -0.22
N MET A 11 8.97 -5.93 -1.05
CA MET A 11 8.06 -6.99 -0.64
C MET A 11 8.58 -7.67 0.63
N ASN A 12 7.70 -8.24 1.44
CA ASN A 12 8.09 -8.84 2.73
C ASN A 12 8.74 -7.86 3.75
N SER A 13 8.46 -6.55 3.66
CA SER A 13 8.87 -5.57 4.67
C SER A 13 7.86 -5.31 5.79
N GLY A 14 6.77 -6.09 5.84
CA GLY A 14 5.75 -5.96 6.89
C GLY A 14 4.83 -4.74 6.74
N LYS A 15 4.67 -4.20 5.52
CA LYS A 15 3.79 -3.04 5.24
C LYS A 15 2.37 -3.21 5.76
N SER A 16 1.67 -4.25 5.31
CA SER A 16 0.29 -4.53 5.73
C SER A 16 0.20 -4.80 7.24
N THR A 17 1.20 -5.46 7.84
CA THR A 17 1.27 -5.62 9.30
C THR A 17 1.38 -4.26 10.01
N ALA A 18 2.26 -3.38 9.56
CA ALA A 18 2.44 -2.05 10.14
C ALA A 18 1.19 -1.17 9.97
N LEU A 19 0.49 -1.30 8.84
CA LEU A 19 -0.80 -0.67 8.59
C LEU A 19 -1.84 -1.15 9.60
N LEU A 20 -2.05 -2.46 9.72
CA LEU A 20 -3.04 -3.02 10.64
C LEU A 20 -2.71 -2.71 12.11
N GLN A 21 -1.43 -2.70 12.48
CA GLN A 21 -0.99 -2.27 13.81
C GLN A 21 -1.32 -0.79 14.05
N ALA A 22 -1.10 0.08 13.06
CA ALA A 22 -1.45 1.50 13.18
C ALA A 22 -2.96 1.66 13.38
N ALA A 23 -3.77 0.96 12.58
CA ALA A 23 -5.23 0.98 12.71
C ALA A 23 -5.69 0.53 14.11
N TYR A 24 -5.17 -0.59 14.60
CA TYR A 24 -5.43 -1.09 15.95
C TYR A 24 -5.08 -0.05 17.03
N ASN A 25 -3.95 0.63 16.92
CA ASN A 25 -3.51 1.63 17.92
C ASN A 25 -4.44 2.85 18.01
N TYR A 26 -5.06 3.27 16.90
CA TYR A 26 -6.09 4.32 16.90
C TYR A 26 -7.37 3.81 17.56
N GLU A 27 -7.82 2.62 17.19
CA GLU A 27 -9.07 2.02 17.66
C GLU A 27 -9.03 1.69 19.16
N GLU A 28 -7.88 1.25 19.68
CA GLU A 28 -7.65 1.05 21.12
C GLU A 28 -7.87 2.34 21.93
N ARG A 29 -7.69 3.51 21.29
CA ARG A 29 -7.94 4.84 21.88
C ARG A 29 -9.34 5.39 21.57
N GLY A 30 -10.22 4.57 21.00
CA GLY A 30 -11.56 4.96 20.59
C GLY A 30 -11.60 5.95 19.42
N GLN A 31 -10.53 5.99 18.62
CA GLN A 31 -10.43 6.83 17.42
C GLN A 31 -10.80 6.01 16.19
N ALA A 32 -11.71 6.52 15.36
CA ALA A 32 -12.12 5.85 14.15
C ALA A 32 -11.06 6.02 13.05
N VAL A 33 -10.83 4.98 12.26
CA VAL A 33 -9.95 5.01 11.09
C VAL A 33 -10.68 4.43 9.89
N LEU A 34 -10.23 4.80 8.70
CA LEU A 34 -10.67 4.20 7.44
C LEU A 34 -9.50 3.48 6.76
N LEU A 35 -9.76 2.30 6.23
CA LEU A 35 -8.84 1.50 5.44
C LEU A 35 -9.36 1.44 4.01
N ALA A 36 -8.47 1.66 3.05
CA ALA A 36 -8.79 1.47 1.65
C ALA A 36 -7.64 0.81 0.89
N LYS A 37 -7.96 0.27 -0.29
CA LYS A 37 -6.97 -0.25 -1.23
C LYS A 37 -7.42 -0.06 -2.68
N PRO A 38 -6.51 0.01 -3.65
CA PRO A 38 -6.86 0.02 -5.06
C PRO A 38 -7.60 -1.26 -5.49
N ALA A 39 -8.65 -1.14 -6.29
CA ALA A 39 -9.46 -2.28 -6.75
C ALA A 39 -8.67 -3.25 -7.67
N ILE A 40 -7.65 -2.74 -8.35
CA ILE A 40 -6.73 -3.55 -9.18
C ILE A 40 -5.90 -4.54 -8.35
N ASP A 41 -5.74 -4.31 -7.04
CA ASP A 41 -5.15 -5.31 -6.15
C ASP A 41 -6.17 -6.42 -5.85
N THR A 42 -6.15 -7.46 -6.66
CA THR A 42 -7.06 -8.60 -6.52
C THR A 42 -6.69 -9.55 -5.37
N LYS A 43 -5.53 -9.38 -4.72
CA LYS A 43 -5.14 -10.20 -3.57
C LYS A 43 -6.07 -9.91 -2.39
N GLY A 44 -6.79 -10.93 -1.91
CA GLY A 44 -7.75 -10.77 -0.81
C GLY A 44 -9.00 -9.94 -1.15
N ALA A 45 -9.21 -9.55 -2.42
CA ALA A 45 -10.35 -8.80 -2.96
C ALA A 45 -10.73 -7.50 -2.20
N ALA A 46 -11.37 -7.62 -1.03
CA ALA A 46 -11.81 -6.53 -0.17
C ALA A 46 -11.18 -6.59 1.23
N GLU A 47 -10.12 -7.37 1.42
CA GLU A 47 -9.41 -7.51 2.69
C GLU A 47 -7.92 -7.18 2.53
N ILE A 48 -7.36 -6.62 3.60
CA ILE A 48 -5.93 -6.51 3.82
C ILE A 48 -5.50 -7.71 4.65
N GLU A 49 -4.62 -8.54 4.09
CA GLU A 49 -4.04 -9.69 4.77
C GLU A 49 -2.56 -9.43 5.05
N SER A 50 -2.19 -9.52 6.32
CA SER A 50 -0.78 -9.48 6.72
C SER A 50 -0.13 -10.86 6.71
N ARG A 51 1.18 -10.91 6.53
CA ARG A 51 1.95 -12.17 6.59
C ARG A 51 1.90 -12.89 7.95
N LEU A 52 1.45 -12.21 9.00
CA LEU A 52 1.25 -12.81 10.32
C LEU A 52 -0.14 -13.45 10.47
N GLY A 53 -0.94 -13.50 9.40
CA GLY A 53 -2.28 -14.10 9.39
C GLY A 53 -3.38 -13.20 9.95
N VAL A 54 -3.08 -11.92 10.24
CA VAL A 54 -4.11 -10.93 10.60
C VAL A 54 -4.75 -10.41 9.31
N THR A 55 -6.07 -10.53 9.22
CA THR A 55 -6.89 -10.00 8.12
C THR A 55 -7.85 -8.93 8.61
N ARG A 56 -8.18 -7.97 7.74
CA ARG A 56 -9.21 -6.96 8.00
C ARG A 56 -9.83 -6.49 6.69
N ALA A 57 -11.16 -6.39 6.66
CA ALA A 57 -11.88 -5.79 5.54
C ALA A 57 -11.56 -4.30 5.39
N VAL A 58 -11.42 -3.84 4.15
CA VAL A 58 -11.32 -2.41 3.85
C VAL A 58 -12.70 -1.75 3.89
N ASP A 59 -12.73 -0.47 4.24
CA ASP A 59 -13.95 0.32 4.26
C ASP A 59 -14.39 0.72 2.85
N PHE A 60 -13.44 0.90 1.92
CA PHE A 60 -13.75 1.07 0.49
C PHE A 60 -12.60 0.63 -0.42
N LEU A 61 -12.95 0.28 -1.66
CA LEU A 61 -12.01 0.07 -2.75
C LEU A 61 -11.89 1.34 -3.60
N VAL A 62 -10.72 1.54 -4.21
CA VAL A 62 -10.45 2.67 -5.10
C VAL A 62 -10.31 2.16 -6.53
N ASP A 63 -11.35 2.36 -7.34
CA ASP A 63 -11.30 2.07 -8.78
C ASP A 63 -10.38 3.06 -9.53
N PRO A 64 -9.81 2.71 -10.71
CA PRO A 64 -8.83 3.55 -11.40
C PRO A 64 -9.31 4.97 -11.76
N ASP A 65 -10.61 5.15 -11.97
CA ASP A 65 -11.27 6.42 -12.32
C ASP A 65 -11.99 7.08 -11.14
N ALA A 66 -11.93 6.47 -9.95
CA ALA A 66 -12.60 7.00 -8.77
C ALA A 66 -11.89 8.23 -8.20
N ASN A 67 -12.69 9.19 -7.72
CA ASN A 67 -12.24 10.29 -6.88
C ASN A 67 -12.12 9.81 -5.43
N VAL A 68 -10.89 9.76 -4.90
CA VAL A 68 -10.64 9.19 -3.57
C VAL A 68 -11.21 10.08 -2.46
N ARG A 69 -11.20 11.39 -2.68
CA ARG A 69 -11.70 12.37 -1.70
C ARG A 69 -13.21 12.28 -1.53
N GLU A 70 -13.95 12.02 -2.61
CA GLU A 70 -15.40 11.79 -2.57
C GLU A 70 -15.76 10.49 -1.84
N LEU A 71 -15.06 9.39 -2.15
CA LEU A 71 -15.24 8.11 -1.43
C LEU A 71 -14.97 8.27 0.07
N PHE A 72 -13.87 8.94 0.40
CA PHE A 72 -13.51 9.25 1.78
C PHE A 72 -14.58 10.10 2.48
N ALA A 73 -15.09 11.14 1.81
CA ALA A 73 -16.09 12.04 2.38
C ALA A 73 -17.41 11.30 2.67
N ALA A 74 -17.85 10.40 1.78
CA ALA A 74 -19.04 9.58 1.98
C ALA A 74 -18.92 8.70 3.24
N GLU A 75 -17.78 8.04 3.40
CA GLU A 75 -17.55 7.12 4.51
C GLU A 75 -17.29 7.85 5.84
N ARG A 76 -16.61 9.00 5.80
CA ARG A 76 -16.47 9.92 6.95
C ARG A 76 -17.83 10.38 7.47
N GLU A 77 -18.76 10.73 6.58
CA GLU A 77 -20.13 11.08 6.96
C GLU A 77 -20.88 9.92 7.62
N ARG A 78 -20.70 8.68 7.12
CA ARG A 78 -21.29 7.49 7.72
C ARG A 78 -20.87 7.32 9.18
N ILE A 79 -19.58 7.50 9.47
CA ILE A 79 -19.02 7.42 10.84
C ILE A 79 -19.60 8.52 11.74
N ARG A 80 -19.68 9.75 11.25
CA ARG A 80 -20.24 10.88 11.99
C ARG A 80 -21.70 10.63 12.38
N ARG A 81 -22.54 10.19 11.43
CA ARG A 81 -23.96 9.87 11.69
C ARG A 81 -24.16 8.70 12.64
N ALA A 82 -23.36 7.64 12.51
CA ALA A 82 -23.43 6.49 13.41
C ALA A 82 -23.16 6.91 14.86
N SER A 83 -22.31 7.92 15.04
CA SER A 83 -21.91 8.44 16.33
C SER A 83 -22.90 9.42 16.96
N ASP A 84 -23.62 10.19 16.15
CA ASP A 84 -24.68 11.09 16.64
C ASP A 84 -25.84 10.35 17.32
N ASN A 85 -26.04 9.07 16.99
CA ASN A 85 -27.04 8.21 17.63
C ASN A 85 -26.57 7.61 18.98
N ALA A 86 -25.31 7.79 19.37
CA ALA A 86 -24.82 7.35 20.66
C ALA A 86 -25.24 8.36 21.75
N LEU A 87 -26.32 8.06 22.47
CA LEU A 87 -27.00 8.91 23.45
C LEU A 87 -26.12 9.55 24.55
N PHE A 88 -24.84 9.18 24.68
CA PHE A 88 -23.95 9.65 25.75
C PHE A 88 -22.49 9.74 25.26
N ARG A 89 -22.11 10.86 24.64
CA ARG A 89 -20.69 11.27 24.53
C ARG A 89 -20.54 12.76 24.84
N GLU A 90 -19.95 13.07 25.99
CA GLU A 90 -19.40 14.40 26.25
C GLU A 90 -18.11 14.55 25.42
N GLY A 91 -18.13 15.39 24.38
CA GLY A 91 -16.96 15.65 23.53
C GLY A 91 -17.31 16.10 22.11
N ALA A 92 -16.28 16.34 21.29
CA ALA A 92 -16.45 16.59 19.86
C ALA A 92 -17.01 15.34 19.15
N ALA A 93 -17.86 15.54 18.14
CA ALA A 93 -18.42 14.46 17.33
C ALA A 93 -17.28 13.56 16.81
N PRO A 94 -17.42 12.22 16.88
CA PRO A 94 -16.40 11.30 16.38
C PRO A 94 -16.19 11.53 14.89
N ASP A 95 -14.94 11.76 14.54
CA ASP A 95 -14.51 11.98 13.17
C ASP A 95 -13.44 10.95 12.81
N VAL A 96 -13.17 10.80 11.52
CA VAL A 96 -12.10 9.93 11.05
C VAL A 96 -10.75 10.52 11.46
N ALA A 97 -10.01 9.79 12.29
CA ALA A 97 -8.73 10.22 12.83
C ALA A 97 -7.55 9.93 11.89
N CYS A 98 -7.70 8.99 10.96
CA CYS A 98 -6.69 8.63 9.98
C CYS A 98 -7.30 7.84 8.81
N LEU A 99 -6.81 8.09 7.59
CA LEU A 99 -7.03 7.24 6.43
C LEU A 99 -5.77 6.40 6.16
N LEU A 100 -5.91 5.08 6.12
CA LEU A 100 -4.83 4.13 5.84
C LEU A 100 -5.06 3.50 4.47
N ILE A 101 -4.05 3.52 3.60
CA ILE A 101 -4.12 2.94 2.26
C ILE A 101 -3.08 1.84 2.13
N ASP A 102 -3.49 0.61 1.80
CA ASP A 102 -2.55 -0.45 1.41
C ASP A 102 -2.34 -0.49 -0.11
N GLU A 103 -1.22 -1.06 -0.55
CA GLU A 103 -0.84 -1.23 -1.95
C GLU A 103 -0.95 0.07 -2.79
N ALA A 104 -0.62 1.21 -2.18
CA ALA A 104 -0.77 2.55 -2.71
C ALA A 104 0.05 2.82 -4.00
N GLN A 105 0.99 1.93 -4.35
CA GLN A 105 1.70 2.02 -5.63
C GLN A 105 0.77 1.92 -6.85
N PHE A 106 -0.39 1.26 -6.69
CA PHE A 106 -1.35 1.09 -7.78
C PHE A 106 -2.32 2.27 -7.95
N LEU A 107 -2.23 3.28 -7.09
CA LEU A 107 -2.99 4.52 -7.28
C LEU A 107 -2.49 5.29 -8.51
N THR A 108 -3.39 6.04 -9.13
CA THR A 108 -3.03 7.02 -10.16
C THR A 108 -2.43 8.28 -9.53
N ARG A 109 -1.82 9.14 -10.35
CA ARG A 109 -1.26 10.42 -9.86
C ARG A 109 -2.34 11.31 -9.26
N ASP A 110 -3.52 11.38 -9.89
CA ASP A 110 -4.64 12.20 -9.44
C ASP A 110 -5.23 11.69 -8.12
N GLN A 111 -5.28 10.36 -7.94
CA GLN A 111 -5.70 9.75 -6.69
C GLN A 111 -4.73 10.08 -5.54
N VAL A 112 -3.43 10.13 -5.81
CA VAL A 112 -2.44 10.58 -4.81
C VAL A 112 -2.61 12.08 -4.49
N ASP A 113 -2.95 12.90 -5.48
CA ASP A 113 -3.26 14.31 -5.24
C ASP A 113 -4.52 14.48 -4.37
N ASP A 114 -5.52 13.61 -4.53
CA ASP A 114 -6.67 13.56 -3.62
C ASP A 114 -6.27 13.17 -2.20
N LEU A 115 -5.37 12.20 -2.01
CA LEU A 115 -4.82 11.87 -0.69
C LEU A 115 -4.12 13.08 -0.04
N PHE A 116 -3.39 13.87 -0.83
CA PHE A 116 -2.77 15.09 -0.35
C PHE A 116 -3.81 16.14 0.08
N ARG A 117 -4.88 16.33 -0.71
CA ARG A 117 -6.00 17.21 -0.36
C ARG A 117 -6.71 16.77 0.92
N ILE A 118 -6.92 15.46 1.12
CA ILE A 118 -7.47 14.93 2.39
C ILE A 118 -6.59 15.33 3.58
N ALA A 119 -5.27 15.20 3.45
CA ALA A 119 -4.35 15.58 4.50
C ALA A 119 -4.36 17.08 4.82
N VAL A 120 -4.37 17.93 3.79
CA VAL A 120 -4.15 19.37 3.95
C VAL A 120 -5.45 20.15 4.12
N GLU A 121 -6.45 19.87 3.28
CA GLU A 121 -7.72 20.59 3.24
C GLU A 121 -8.74 20.01 4.23
N ASP A 122 -8.84 18.68 4.32
CA ASP A 122 -9.81 18.02 5.20
C ASP A 122 -9.29 17.79 6.62
N GLY A 123 -7.97 18.02 6.83
CA GLY A 123 -7.31 17.97 8.12
C GLY A 123 -7.13 16.55 8.69
N VAL A 124 -7.23 15.50 7.87
CA VAL A 124 -7.15 14.10 8.31
C VAL A 124 -5.84 13.47 7.82
N PRO A 125 -4.97 12.97 8.71
CA PRO A 125 -3.71 12.37 8.28
C PRO A 125 -3.96 11.14 7.41
N VAL A 126 -3.12 10.97 6.40
CA VAL A 126 -3.20 9.86 5.44
C VAL A 126 -1.89 9.06 5.51
N MET A 127 -1.99 7.76 5.74
CA MET A 127 -0.86 6.83 5.75
C MET A 127 -0.95 5.88 4.56
N ALA A 128 -0.18 6.15 3.51
CA ALA A 128 -0.09 5.30 2.33
C ALA A 128 1.06 4.30 2.46
N TYR A 129 0.76 3.02 2.25
CA TYR A 129 1.73 1.92 2.29
C TYR A 129 1.89 1.32 0.89
N GLY A 130 3.12 1.08 0.45
CA GLY A 130 3.34 0.50 -0.88
C GLY A 130 4.80 0.16 -1.20
N ILE A 131 5.03 -0.39 -2.40
CA ILE A 131 6.38 -0.60 -2.94
C ILE A 131 6.77 0.57 -3.85
N ARG A 132 8.06 0.95 -3.90
CA ARG A 132 8.49 2.07 -4.76
C ARG A 132 8.52 1.70 -6.23
N THR A 133 9.14 0.57 -6.52
CA THR A 133 9.47 0.12 -7.87
C THR A 133 8.99 -1.29 -8.10
N ASP A 134 8.75 -1.61 -9.37
CA ASP A 134 8.48 -2.95 -9.83
C ASP A 134 9.77 -3.80 -9.87
N PHE A 135 9.68 -4.95 -10.54
CA PHE A 135 10.81 -5.88 -10.70
C PHE A 135 11.88 -5.42 -11.70
N GLN A 136 11.55 -4.46 -12.54
CA GLN A 136 12.43 -3.80 -13.51
C GLN A 136 13.08 -2.54 -12.91
N THR A 137 12.90 -2.32 -11.60
CA THR A 137 13.36 -1.14 -10.86
C THR A 137 12.73 0.19 -11.29
N GLU A 138 11.67 0.13 -12.10
CA GLU A 138 10.92 1.30 -12.52
C GLU A 138 9.86 1.65 -11.47
N ALA A 139 9.71 2.94 -11.19
CA ALA A 139 8.75 3.41 -10.20
C ALA A 139 7.32 3.19 -10.68
N PHE A 140 6.45 2.73 -9.77
CA PHE A 140 5.02 2.74 -10.06
C PHE A 140 4.50 4.18 -10.11
N PRO A 141 3.49 4.52 -10.95
CA PRO A 141 2.96 5.87 -11.05
C PRO A 141 2.51 6.47 -9.71
N GLY A 142 1.76 5.72 -8.90
CA GLY A 142 1.29 6.16 -7.59
C GLY A 142 2.46 6.38 -6.61
N SER A 143 3.42 5.47 -6.59
CA SER A 143 4.61 5.59 -5.76
C SER A 143 5.52 6.74 -6.16
N ALA A 144 5.72 6.96 -7.47
CA ALA A 144 6.46 8.11 -7.99
C ALA A 144 5.80 9.40 -7.51
N ARG A 145 4.48 9.50 -7.63
CA ARG A 145 3.75 10.69 -7.15
C ARG A 145 3.83 10.85 -5.64
N LEU A 146 3.69 9.78 -4.86
CA LEU A 146 3.84 9.82 -3.40
C LEU A 146 5.24 10.29 -2.98
N LEU A 147 6.29 9.89 -3.69
CA LEU A 147 7.66 10.37 -3.46
C LEU A 147 7.82 11.86 -3.74
N GLU A 148 7.06 12.41 -4.70
CA GLU A 148 7.08 13.85 -5.03
C GLU A 148 6.39 14.71 -3.96
N VAL A 149 5.28 14.26 -3.38
CA VAL A 149 4.38 15.14 -2.59
C VAL A 149 4.15 14.75 -1.14
N ALA A 150 4.49 13.53 -0.72
CA ALA A 150 4.27 13.15 0.67
C ALA A 150 5.09 14.02 1.62
N HIS A 151 4.49 14.40 2.74
CA HIS A 151 5.14 15.22 3.77
C HIS A 151 6.23 14.44 4.51
N THR A 152 6.08 13.11 4.59
CA THR A 152 7.01 12.21 5.27
C THR A 152 7.21 10.96 4.44
N LEU A 153 8.48 10.57 4.24
CA LEU A 153 8.89 9.34 3.58
C LEU A 153 9.54 8.40 4.60
N GLU A 154 8.98 7.20 4.78
CA GLU A 154 9.46 6.23 5.77
C GLU A 154 9.72 4.87 5.12
N GLU A 155 10.97 4.40 5.18
CA GLU A 155 11.35 3.08 4.66
C GLU A 155 11.17 1.99 5.72
N LEU A 156 10.22 1.09 5.49
CA LEU A 156 10.07 -0.20 6.15
C LEU A 156 11.06 -1.20 5.55
N LYS A 157 12.03 -1.62 6.36
CA LYS A 157 13.18 -2.41 5.92
C LYS A 157 12.86 -3.89 5.93
N THR A 158 13.47 -4.63 5.02
CA THR A 158 13.52 -6.10 5.04
C THR A 158 14.92 -6.58 4.70
N ILE A 159 15.15 -7.88 4.84
CA ILE A 159 16.47 -8.49 4.77
C ILE A 159 16.55 -9.34 3.50
N CYS A 160 17.58 -9.10 2.70
CA CYS A 160 17.93 -9.93 1.55
C CYS A 160 18.51 -11.26 2.04
N ARG A 161 18.45 -12.33 1.23
CA ARG A 161 19.07 -13.63 1.52
C ARG A 161 20.53 -13.58 2.00
N CYS A 162 21.29 -12.55 1.60
CA CYS A 162 22.68 -12.35 2.01
C CYS A 162 22.85 -11.61 3.35
N GLY A 163 21.76 -11.26 4.05
CA GLY A 163 21.77 -10.52 5.31
C GLY A 163 21.81 -8.99 5.18
N ARG A 164 22.06 -8.44 3.99
CA ARG A 164 22.02 -6.99 3.74
C ARG A 164 20.57 -6.47 3.64
N LYS A 165 20.38 -5.17 3.84
CA LYS A 165 19.08 -4.50 3.61
C LYS A 165 18.64 -4.72 2.16
N ALA A 166 17.44 -5.28 1.97
CA ALA A 166 16.86 -5.40 0.64
C ALA A 166 16.33 -4.05 0.13
N LEU A 167 16.40 -3.86 -1.18
CA LEU A 167 16.02 -2.64 -1.89
C LEU A 167 15.05 -2.91 -3.05
N PHE A 168 15.26 -4.02 -3.76
CA PHE A 168 14.60 -4.36 -5.02
C PHE A 168 13.65 -5.56 -4.87
N ASN A 169 12.65 -5.63 -5.75
CA ASN A 169 11.65 -6.70 -5.81
C ASN A 169 11.90 -7.58 -7.03
N ALA A 170 12.75 -8.59 -6.96
CA ALA A 170 13.06 -9.42 -8.12
C ALA A 170 11.93 -10.42 -8.40
N ARG A 171 11.49 -10.51 -9.66
CA ARG A 171 10.47 -11.47 -10.11
C ARG A 171 11.15 -12.78 -10.52
N LYS A 172 10.52 -13.91 -10.20
CA LYS A 172 10.90 -15.24 -10.66
C LYS A 172 9.74 -15.92 -11.36
N ILE A 173 10.02 -16.63 -12.45
CA ILE A 173 9.08 -17.51 -13.15
C ILE A 173 9.69 -18.92 -13.17
N GLY A 174 8.99 -19.90 -12.63
CA GLY A 174 9.53 -21.27 -12.54
C GLY A 174 10.82 -21.37 -11.71
N GLY A 175 11.05 -20.43 -10.79
CA GLY A 175 12.25 -20.35 -9.96
C GLY A 175 13.43 -19.55 -10.54
N THR A 176 13.36 -19.15 -11.80
CA THR A 176 14.42 -18.36 -12.48
C THR A 176 14.08 -16.87 -12.47
N PHE A 177 15.07 -16.01 -12.24
CA PHE A 177 14.89 -14.56 -12.26
C PHE A 177 14.57 -14.02 -13.65
N VAL A 178 13.66 -13.04 -13.71
CA VAL A 178 13.23 -12.38 -14.94
C VAL A 178 13.33 -10.87 -14.76
N PHE A 179 13.91 -10.18 -15.75
CA PHE A 179 14.22 -8.74 -15.71
C PHE A 179 13.55 -7.94 -16.84
N SER A 180 12.65 -8.57 -17.60
CA SER A 180 11.86 -7.94 -18.66
C SER A 180 10.40 -8.43 -18.64
N GLY A 181 9.51 -7.68 -19.26
CA GLY A 181 8.10 -8.01 -19.47
C GLY A 181 7.14 -7.07 -18.74
N ASP A 182 5.84 -7.38 -18.76
CA ASP A 182 4.85 -6.45 -18.23
C ASP A 182 4.95 -6.29 -16.70
N GLN A 183 4.86 -5.03 -16.26
CA GLN A 183 5.00 -4.55 -14.87
C GLN A 183 3.96 -5.20 -13.94
N VAL A 184 2.76 -5.42 -14.46
CA VAL A 184 1.62 -5.98 -13.73
C VAL A 184 1.43 -7.42 -14.17
N ALA A 185 2.14 -8.34 -13.52
CA ALA A 185 1.73 -9.75 -13.51
C ALA A 185 0.61 -9.93 -12.47
N ILE A 186 -0.49 -9.19 -12.64
CA ILE A 186 -1.78 -9.43 -11.98
C ILE A 186 -2.71 -9.91 -13.08
N ASP A 187 -2.31 -10.96 -13.81
CA ASP A 187 -3.30 -11.76 -14.50
C ASP A 187 -3.74 -12.86 -13.54
N ALA A 188 -5.01 -12.71 -13.17
CA ALA A 188 -5.84 -13.64 -12.45
C ALA A 188 -5.46 -15.11 -12.76
N ALA A 189 -5.29 -15.91 -11.70
CA ALA A 189 -5.08 -17.37 -11.71
C ALA A 189 -3.65 -17.95 -11.67
N THR A 190 -2.58 -17.19 -11.35
CA THR A 190 -1.25 -17.82 -11.12
C THR A 190 -1.14 -18.60 -9.80
N ALA A 191 -2.08 -18.45 -8.86
CA ALA A 191 -2.19 -19.36 -7.71
C ALA A 191 -2.63 -20.79 -8.12
N ALA A 192 -3.20 -20.97 -9.32
CA ALA A 192 -3.66 -22.25 -9.84
C ALA A 192 -2.70 -22.91 -10.86
N VAL A 193 -1.65 -22.21 -11.30
CA VAL A 193 -0.66 -22.77 -12.23
C VAL A 193 0.50 -23.35 -11.44
N GLN A 194 0.37 -24.62 -11.05
CA GLN A 194 1.50 -25.42 -10.58
C GLN A 194 2.35 -25.83 -11.81
N GLY A 195 3.65 -25.50 -11.81
CA GLY A 195 4.58 -25.87 -12.88
C GLY A 195 5.50 -24.72 -13.33
N GLU A 196 5.99 -24.79 -14.57
CA GLU A 196 7.03 -23.91 -15.14
C GLU A 196 6.66 -22.42 -15.24
N HIS A 197 5.39 -22.06 -14.99
CA HIS A 197 4.87 -20.68 -15.09
C HIS A 197 4.51 -20.04 -13.74
N PHE A 198 4.89 -20.65 -12.61
CA PHE A 198 4.60 -20.09 -11.29
C PHE A 198 5.42 -18.81 -11.02
N VAL A 199 4.74 -17.69 -10.78
CA VAL A 199 5.35 -16.38 -10.53
C VAL A 199 5.56 -16.16 -9.04
N THR A 200 6.79 -15.87 -8.63
CA THR A 200 7.14 -15.49 -7.25
C THR A 200 7.99 -14.23 -7.24
N TYR A 201 8.15 -13.65 -6.06
CA TYR A 201 8.97 -12.45 -5.86
C TYR A 201 9.94 -12.66 -4.70
N GLU A 202 11.16 -12.16 -4.85
CA GLU A 202 12.21 -12.17 -3.82
C GLU A 202 12.77 -10.76 -3.63
N SER A 203 12.89 -10.34 -2.37
CA SER A 203 13.45 -9.03 -2.03
C SER A 203 14.98 -9.10 -1.97
N LEU A 204 15.65 -8.33 -2.82
CA LEU A 204 17.11 -8.35 -2.97
C LEU A 204 17.77 -7.03 -2.59
N CYS A 205 18.98 -7.11 -2.01
CA CYS A 205 19.86 -5.95 -1.90
C CYS A 205 20.45 -5.60 -3.28
N GLY A 206 21.08 -4.43 -3.41
CA GLY A 206 21.63 -4.00 -4.70
C GLY A 206 22.69 -4.94 -5.28
N THR A 207 23.59 -5.47 -4.45
CA THR A 207 24.62 -6.43 -4.90
C THR A 207 23.98 -7.70 -5.47
N CYS A 208 23.07 -8.33 -4.73
CA CYS A 208 22.44 -9.57 -5.19
C CYS A 208 21.52 -9.34 -6.39
N TYR A 209 20.88 -8.17 -6.50
CA TYR A 209 20.10 -7.85 -7.70
C TYR A 209 21.01 -7.76 -8.93
N LEU A 210 22.13 -7.04 -8.84
CA LEU A 210 23.07 -6.87 -9.96
C LEU A 210 23.77 -8.19 -10.35
N GLU A 211 24.06 -9.06 -9.38
CA GLU A 211 24.58 -10.40 -9.65
C GLU A 211 23.60 -11.21 -10.51
N GLU A 212 22.31 -11.18 -10.18
CA GLU A 212 21.28 -11.92 -10.91
C GLU A 212 20.92 -11.26 -12.25
N SER A 213 20.93 -9.92 -12.31
CA SER A 213 20.57 -9.16 -13.51
C SER A 213 21.72 -9.00 -14.50
N GLY A 214 22.91 -9.53 -14.22
CA GLY A 214 24.10 -9.30 -15.04
C GLY A 214 24.52 -7.83 -15.10
N GLY A 215 24.26 -7.06 -14.04
CA GLY A 215 24.60 -5.64 -13.93
C GLY A 215 23.52 -4.67 -14.45
N MET A 216 22.39 -5.17 -14.93
CA MET A 216 21.29 -4.34 -15.43
C MET A 216 20.43 -3.81 -14.27
N LEU A 217 19.98 -2.56 -14.39
CA LEU A 217 18.98 -1.98 -13.48
C LEU A 217 17.65 -1.73 -14.19
N ALA A 218 17.64 -1.46 -15.49
CA ALA A 218 16.44 -1.31 -16.28
C ALA A 218 16.48 -2.26 -17.50
N PRO A 219 15.33 -2.58 -18.11
CA PRO A 219 15.27 -3.28 -19.38
C PRO A 219 16.01 -2.48 -20.46
N GLN A 220 16.64 -3.16 -21.42
CA GLN A 220 17.20 -2.52 -22.61
C GLN A 220 16.12 -2.26 -23.65
#